data_AF-B6EME5-F1
#
_entry.id   AF-B6EME5-F1
#
_cell.length_a   1.000
_cell.length_b   1.000
_cell.length_c   1.000
_cell.angle_alpha   90.00
_cell.angle_beta   90.00
_cell.angle_gamma   90.00
#
_symmetry.space_group_name_H-M   'P 1'
#
loop_
_entity.id
_entity.type
_entity.pdbx_description
1 polymer ?
#
loop_
_entity_poly.entity_id
_entity_poly.type
_entity_poly.pdbx_seq_one_letter_code
_entity_poly.pdbx_strand_id
1 'polypeptide(L)'
;MAGERSKSIGEVGESIAENFFNKIGWGMPPKGVYFQCIKPKKHALPTAKNGEKTQHGIDFQVSYKSSLESDTLNHLVISVKHLKDSKYPSSATQKFKGYISDLVHTTECFQRSSERREVNLGYKGCKQINDIPVLFYISSKDPEDFDFTIKLQTSRFMNDYDIKELYVVDNRKVSFILNVLTYIESHYSDWEWYFYHPLTGMNIADSTIMQHDKKCKLSF
;
A
#
# COMPACT_ATOMS: atom_id res chain seq x y z
N MET A 1 12.43 27.11 -0.42
CA MET A 1 12.99 26.21 0.62
C MET A 1 11.98 25.28 1.32
N ALA A 2 10.67 25.57 1.35
CA ALA A 2 9.67 24.60 1.89
C ALA A 2 9.46 23.37 0.98
N GLY A 3 9.55 23.56 -0.35
CA GLY A 3 9.40 22.47 -1.33
C GLY A 3 10.52 21.43 -1.28
N GLU A 4 11.78 21.84 -1.11
CA GLU A 4 12.92 20.92 -0.99
C GLU A 4 12.85 20.09 0.28
N ARG A 5 12.46 20.71 1.40
CA ARG A 5 12.23 19.99 2.65
C ARG A 5 11.11 18.96 2.52
N SER A 6 10.00 19.32 1.87
CA SER A 6 8.89 18.38 1.64
C SER A 6 9.29 17.20 0.75
N LYS A 7 10.11 17.45 -0.29
CA LYS A 7 10.66 16.38 -1.15
C LYS A 7 11.56 15.44 -0.36
N SER A 8 12.51 15.98 0.41
CA SER A 8 13.40 15.18 1.26
C SER A 8 12.65 14.35 2.31
N ILE A 9 11.56 14.87 2.89
CA ILE A 9 10.71 14.11 3.83
C ILE A 9 10.04 12.93 3.11
N GLY A 10 9.53 13.17 1.90
CA GLY A 10 8.91 12.14 1.05
C GLY A 10 9.90 11.03 0.70
N GLU A 11 11.10 11.38 0.23
CA GLU A 11 12.17 10.44 -0.14
C GLU A 11 12.56 9.50 1.01
N VAL A 12 12.64 10.02 2.25
CA VAL A 12 12.90 9.17 3.43
C VAL A 12 11.77 8.18 3.68
N GLY A 13 10.51 8.62 3.54
CA GLY A 13 9.36 7.73 3.67
C GLY A 13 9.35 6.63 2.62
N GLU A 14 9.62 6.98 1.37
CA GLU A 14 9.72 6.04 0.26
C GLU A 14 10.85 5.03 0.47
N SER A 15 12.00 5.47 0.99
CA SER A 15 13.12 4.58 1.32
C SER A 15 12.76 3.54 2.39
N ILE A 16 11.96 3.93 3.40
CA ILE A 16 11.43 2.98 4.41
C ILE A 16 10.51 1.94 3.73
N ALA A 17 9.61 2.38 2.84
CA ALA A 17 8.72 1.48 2.11
C ALA A 17 9.50 0.55 1.16
N GLU A 18 10.52 1.05 0.46
CA GLU A 18 11.40 0.25 -0.41
C GLU A 18 12.15 -0.83 0.37
N ASN A 19 12.73 -0.48 1.52
CA ASN A 19 13.37 -1.45 2.40
C ASN A 19 12.38 -2.53 2.86
N PHE A 20 11.16 -2.13 3.22
CA PHE A 20 10.09 -3.05 3.57
C PHE A 20 9.75 -3.99 2.41
N PHE A 21 9.51 -3.49 1.20
CA PHE A 21 9.20 -4.30 0.03
C PHE A 21 10.32 -5.28 -0.32
N ASN A 22 11.57 -4.84 -0.24
CA ASN A 22 12.72 -5.68 -0.48
C ASN A 22 12.77 -6.85 0.52
N LYS A 23 12.59 -6.55 1.82
CA LYS A 23 12.63 -7.54 2.90
C LYS A 23 11.52 -8.59 2.79
N ILE A 24 10.34 -8.23 2.30
CA ILE A 24 9.24 -9.18 2.08
C ILE A 24 9.29 -9.89 0.72
N GLY A 25 10.36 -9.70 -0.07
CA GLY A 25 10.55 -10.37 -1.36
C GLY A 25 9.79 -9.76 -2.54
N TRP A 26 9.25 -8.54 -2.40
CA TRP A 26 8.60 -7.82 -3.50
C TRP A 26 9.58 -7.10 -4.43
N GLY A 27 10.84 -7.00 -4.02
CA GLY A 27 11.89 -6.32 -4.79
C GLY A 27 11.68 -4.81 -4.80
N MET A 28 11.88 -4.20 -5.97
CA MET A 28 11.70 -2.76 -6.18
C MET A 28 10.49 -2.52 -7.11
N PRO A 29 9.28 -2.29 -6.55
CA PRO A 29 8.11 -2.04 -7.36
C PRO A 29 8.24 -0.77 -8.21
N PRO A 30 7.53 -0.65 -9.35
CA PRO A 30 7.44 0.58 -10.11
C PRO A 30 7.12 1.78 -9.22
N LYS A 31 7.96 2.81 -9.32
CA LYS A 31 7.91 4.02 -8.49
C LYS A 31 7.41 5.22 -9.29
N GLY A 32 6.62 6.08 -8.64
CA GLY A 32 6.20 7.35 -9.22
C GLY A 32 5.40 7.17 -10.51
N VAL A 33 4.40 6.29 -10.48
CA VAL A 33 3.54 6.01 -11.64
C VAL A 33 2.48 7.11 -11.73
N TYR A 34 2.31 7.67 -12.92
CA TYR A 34 1.32 8.72 -13.18
C TYR A 34 0.34 8.27 -14.25
N PHE A 35 -0.92 8.66 -14.08
CA PHE A 35 -1.97 8.39 -15.07
C PHE A 35 -3.05 9.47 -15.05
N GLN A 36 -3.80 9.55 -16.14
CA GLN A 36 -4.80 10.58 -16.37
C GLN A 36 -6.01 10.37 -15.44
N CYS A 37 -6.52 11.47 -14.88
CA CYS A 37 -7.70 11.46 -14.04
C CYS A 37 -9.00 11.38 -14.86
N ILE A 38 -9.72 10.28 -14.73
CA ILE A 38 -11.00 10.05 -15.44
C ILE A 38 -12.15 10.96 -14.98
N LYS A 39 -12.02 11.65 -13.83
CA LYS A 39 -13.05 12.54 -13.26
C LYS A 39 -12.43 13.84 -12.71
N PRO A 40 -11.89 14.73 -13.58
CA PRO A 40 -11.06 15.83 -13.14
C PRO A 40 -11.72 16.78 -12.14
N LYS A 41 -13.00 17.10 -12.34
CA LYS A 41 -13.77 17.99 -11.46
C LYS A 41 -14.12 17.34 -10.12
N LYS A 42 -14.50 16.06 -10.12
CA LYS A 42 -14.87 15.33 -8.89
C LYS A 42 -13.65 15.06 -8.01
N HIS A 43 -12.51 14.77 -8.62
CA HIS A 43 -11.26 14.47 -7.91
C HIS A 43 -10.41 15.73 -7.67
N ALA A 44 -10.94 16.92 -7.99
CA ALA A 44 -10.25 18.18 -7.75
C ALA A 44 -10.07 18.41 -6.25
N LEU A 45 -8.86 18.78 -5.88
CA LEU A 45 -8.61 19.33 -4.55
C LEU A 45 -9.20 20.76 -4.50
N PRO A 46 -9.60 21.25 -3.31
CA PRO A 46 -10.07 22.64 -3.15
C PRO A 46 -9.08 23.69 -3.66
N THR A 47 -7.80 23.34 -3.73
CA THR A 47 -6.69 24.19 -4.17
C THR A 47 -6.32 24.00 -5.64
N ALA A 48 -7.04 23.15 -6.40
CA ALA A 48 -6.72 22.84 -7.78
C ALA A 48 -6.91 24.07 -8.70
N LYS A 49 -5.90 24.36 -9.52
CA LYS A 49 -6.03 25.38 -10.58
C LYS A 49 -7.17 24.98 -11.51
N ASN A 50 -8.11 25.90 -11.73
CA ASN A 50 -9.33 25.70 -12.52
C ASN A 50 -10.34 24.69 -11.95
N GLY A 51 -10.17 24.25 -10.69
CA GLY A 51 -11.08 23.29 -10.06
C GLY A 51 -11.01 21.89 -10.66
N GLU A 52 -9.86 21.50 -11.21
CA GLU A 52 -9.67 20.19 -11.86
C GLU A 52 -8.36 19.51 -11.41
N LYS A 53 -8.43 18.21 -11.13
CA LYS A 53 -7.26 17.34 -10.99
C LYS A 53 -7.12 16.50 -12.26
N THR A 54 -6.15 16.83 -13.11
CA THR A 54 -5.99 16.20 -14.44
C THR A 54 -5.18 14.91 -14.43
N GLN A 55 -4.37 14.68 -13.40
CA GLN A 55 -3.58 13.46 -13.23
C GLN A 55 -3.59 13.00 -11.77
N HIS A 56 -3.35 11.70 -11.57
CA HIS A 56 -2.98 11.12 -10.29
C HIS A 56 -1.56 10.57 -10.35
N GLY A 57 -0.91 10.53 -9.20
CA GLY A 57 0.39 9.90 -9.02
C GLY A 57 0.32 8.93 -7.85
N ILE A 58 0.98 7.79 -7.99
CA ILE A 58 1.16 6.80 -6.93
C ILE A 58 2.64 6.60 -6.67
N ASP A 59 2.96 6.41 -5.40
CA ASP A 59 4.35 6.27 -4.96
C ASP A 59 4.88 4.90 -5.40
N PHE A 60 4.08 3.84 -5.20
CA PHE A 60 4.39 2.49 -5.68
C PHE A 60 3.16 1.75 -6.22
N GLN A 61 3.42 0.82 -7.15
CA GLN A 61 2.42 -0.11 -7.68
C GLN A 61 2.93 -1.54 -7.54
N VAL A 62 2.18 -2.43 -6.89
CA VAL A 62 2.55 -3.85 -6.75
C VAL A 62 1.43 -4.70 -7.31
N SER A 63 1.78 -5.82 -7.95
CA SER A 63 0.78 -6.81 -8.35
C SER A 63 1.26 -8.22 -8.05
N TYR A 64 0.35 -9.07 -7.61
CA TYR A 64 0.63 -10.47 -7.33
C TYR A 64 -0.67 -11.28 -7.40
N LYS A 65 -0.53 -12.56 -7.78
CA LYS A 65 -1.61 -13.53 -7.60
C LYS A 65 -1.77 -13.82 -6.12
N SER A 66 -3.00 -13.72 -5.62
CA SER A 66 -3.33 -14.07 -4.24
C SER A 66 -2.94 -15.52 -3.95
N SER A 67 -2.34 -15.75 -2.79
CA SER A 67 -2.19 -17.11 -2.26
C SER A 67 -3.35 -17.50 -1.36
N LEU A 68 -4.26 -16.58 -1.05
CA LEU A 68 -5.39 -16.82 -0.12
C LEU A 68 -6.69 -17.10 -0.87
N GLU A 69 -6.81 -16.62 -2.10
CA GLU A 69 -7.99 -16.79 -2.96
C GLU A 69 -7.56 -17.28 -4.35
N SER A 70 -8.11 -18.40 -4.82
CA SER A 70 -7.84 -18.95 -6.14
C SER A 70 -8.19 -17.98 -7.26
N ASP A 71 -7.43 -18.00 -8.36
CA ASP A 71 -7.69 -17.20 -9.56
C ASP A 71 -7.84 -15.68 -9.29
N THR A 72 -7.28 -15.16 -8.18
CA THR A 72 -7.40 -13.73 -7.80
C THR A 72 -6.08 -12.99 -8.04
N LEU A 73 -6.15 -11.85 -8.74
CA LEU A 73 -5.06 -10.89 -8.91
C LEU A 73 -5.26 -9.69 -7.98
N ASN A 74 -4.28 -9.38 -7.16
CA ASN A 74 -4.29 -8.18 -6.33
C ASN A 74 -3.37 -7.13 -6.94
N HIS A 75 -3.88 -5.93 -7.17
CA HIS A 75 -3.10 -4.72 -7.43
C HIS A 75 -3.09 -3.87 -6.17
N LEU A 76 -1.91 -3.62 -5.62
CA LEU A 76 -1.76 -2.63 -4.55
C LEU A 76 -1.42 -1.28 -5.17
N VAL A 77 -2.27 -0.31 -4.85
CA VAL A 77 -2.11 1.10 -5.21
C VAL A 77 -1.60 1.79 -3.97
N ILE A 78 -0.30 2.11 -3.95
CA ILE A 78 0.39 2.48 -2.70
C ILE A 78 0.71 3.97 -2.68
N SER A 79 0.35 4.64 -1.58
CA SER A 79 0.89 5.96 -1.25
C SER A 79 1.62 5.95 0.09
N VAL A 80 2.71 6.69 0.15
CA VAL A 80 3.56 6.87 1.32
C VAL A 80 3.39 8.30 1.85
N LYS A 81 3.18 8.41 3.15
CA LYS A 81 3.06 9.67 3.88
C LYS A 81 3.92 9.58 5.14
N HIS A 82 4.97 10.38 5.18
CA HIS A 82 5.94 10.38 6.26
C HIS A 82 5.82 11.64 7.13
N LEU A 83 5.61 11.44 8.42
CA LEU A 83 5.64 12.47 9.47
C LEU A 83 7.05 12.54 10.06
N LYS A 84 7.93 13.33 9.44
CA LYS A 84 9.32 13.49 9.92
C LYS A 84 9.41 14.31 11.21
N ASP A 85 8.70 15.43 11.25
CA ASP A 85 8.84 16.46 12.30
C ASP A 85 7.64 16.53 13.26
N SER A 86 6.65 15.67 13.07
CA SER A 86 5.43 15.63 13.88
C SER A 86 5.09 14.21 14.28
N LYS A 87 4.39 14.06 15.41
CA LYS A 87 3.80 12.79 15.80
C LYS A 87 2.54 12.49 15.01
N TYR A 88 2.09 11.23 15.06
CA TYR A 88 0.75 10.85 14.64
C TYR A 88 -0.30 11.73 15.32
N PRO A 89 -1.37 12.08 14.61
CA PRO A 89 -2.49 12.76 15.24
C PRO A 89 -3.19 11.83 16.25
N SER A 90 -3.91 12.41 17.20
CA SER A 90 -4.70 11.64 18.17
C SER A 90 -5.96 10.99 17.57
N SER A 91 -6.32 11.34 16.33
CA SER A 91 -7.49 10.84 15.59
C SER A 91 -7.33 11.04 14.08
N ALA A 92 -8.31 10.56 13.30
CA ALA A 92 -8.41 10.79 11.86
C ALA A 92 -8.69 12.27 11.52
N THR A 93 -7.64 13.10 11.50
CA THR A 93 -7.72 14.52 11.15
C THR A 93 -8.16 14.74 9.70
N GLN A 94 -8.59 15.96 9.37
CA GLN A 94 -8.93 16.33 8.00
C GLN A 94 -7.78 16.08 7.02
N LYS A 95 -6.53 16.30 7.45
CA LYS A 95 -5.34 16.03 6.64
C LYS A 95 -5.20 14.55 6.32
N PHE A 96 -5.35 13.69 7.33
CA PHE A 96 -5.33 12.24 7.14
C PHE A 96 -6.46 11.76 6.23
N LYS A 97 -7.69 12.22 6.46
CA LYS A 97 -8.83 11.93 5.59
C LYS A 97 -8.61 12.38 4.15
N GLY A 98 -7.91 13.51 3.96
CA GLY A 98 -7.48 13.98 2.66
C GLY A 98 -6.55 13.01 1.95
N TYR A 99 -5.59 12.40 2.66
CA TYR A 99 -4.72 11.36 2.08
C TYR A 99 -5.50 10.13 1.64
N ILE A 100 -6.47 9.70 2.46
CA ILE A 100 -7.34 8.56 2.11
C ILE A 100 -8.18 8.89 0.88
N SER A 101 -8.86 10.05 0.87
CA SER A 101 -9.66 10.49 -0.27
C SER A 101 -8.86 10.51 -1.56
N ASP A 102 -7.65 11.06 -1.50
CA ASP A 102 -6.75 11.13 -2.65
C ASP A 102 -6.38 9.76 -3.17
N LEU A 103 -6.04 8.83 -2.26
CA LEU A 103 -5.69 7.45 -2.59
C LEU A 103 -6.86 6.66 -3.17
N VAL A 104 -8.07 6.84 -2.63
CA VAL A 104 -9.29 6.21 -3.14
C VAL A 104 -9.62 6.71 -4.55
N HIS A 105 -9.60 8.03 -4.78
CA HIS A 105 -9.80 8.61 -6.11
C HIS A 105 -8.72 8.17 -7.11
N THR A 106 -7.48 8.04 -6.63
CA THR A 106 -6.36 7.54 -7.42
C THR A 106 -6.57 6.09 -7.83
N THR A 107 -7.03 5.25 -6.90
CA THR A 107 -7.37 3.84 -7.15
C THR A 107 -8.53 3.71 -8.14
N GLU A 108 -9.57 4.55 -8.01
CA GLU A 108 -10.68 4.61 -8.99
C GLU A 108 -10.18 4.94 -10.40
N CYS A 109 -9.21 5.85 -10.53
CA CYS A 109 -8.60 6.18 -11.81
C CYS A 109 -7.71 5.04 -12.34
N PHE A 110 -6.93 4.39 -11.47
CA PHE A 110 -6.11 3.22 -11.82
C PHE A 110 -6.95 2.08 -12.39
N GLN A 111 -8.13 1.81 -11.82
CA GLN A 111 -9.07 0.79 -12.31
C GLN A 111 -9.40 0.91 -13.81
N ARG A 112 -9.32 2.13 -14.38
CA ARG A 112 -9.64 2.42 -15.79
C ARG A 112 -8.42 2.76 -16.64
N SER A 113 -7.23 2.74 -16.05
CA SER A 113 -6.02 3.25 -16.66
C SER A 113 -5.40 2.27 -17.66
N SER A 114 -4.54 2.77 -18.55
CA SER A 114 -3.75 1.94 -19.47
C SER A 114 -2.76 1.06 -18.72
N GLU A 115 -2.19 1.59 -17.65
CA GLU A 115 -1.15 0.96 -16.84
C GLU A 115 -1.71 -0.31 -16.18
N ARG A 116 -2.93 -0.25 -15.63
CA ARG A 116 -3.61 -1.45 -15.11
C ARG A 116 -3.85 -2.50 -16.20
N ARG A 117 -4.29 -2.07 -17.39
CA ARG A 117 -4.50 -3.00 -18.51
C ARG A 117 -3.20 -3.69 -18.90
N GLU A 118 -2.10 -2.95 -18.97
CA GLU A 118 -0.77 -3.49 -19.29
C GLU A 118 -0.31 -4.50 -18.23
N VAL A 119 -0.43 -4.16 -16.95
CA VAL A 119 -0.12 -5.08 -15.85
C VAL A 119 -0.93 -6.37 -15.96
N ASN A 120 -2.24 -6.28 -16.25
CA ASN A 120 -3.12 -7.45 -16.38
C ASN A 120 -2.70 -8.42 -17.48
N LEU A 121 -2.14 -7.92 -18.59
CA LEU A 121 -1.66 -8.79 -19.68
C LEU A 121 -0.52 -9.72 -19.22
N GLY A 122 0.21 -9.34 -18.17
CA GLY A 122 1.25 -10.16 -17.54
C GLY A 122 0.71 -11.31 -16.66
N TYR A 123 -0.56 -11.30 -16.28
CA TYR A 123 -1.16 -12.27 -15.36
C TYR A 123 -2.24 -13.11 -16.04
N LYS A 124 -1.95 -14.40 -16.26
CA LYS A 124 -2.90 -15.36 -16.85
C LYS A 124 -3.69 -16.12 -15.78
N GLY A 125 -4.93 -16.49 -16.10
CA GLY A 125 -5.75 -17.38 -15.26
C GLY A 125 -6.44 -16.68 -14.08
N CYS A 126 -6.39 -15.35 -13.99
CA CYS A 126 -7.10 -14.62 -12.94
C CYS A 126 -8.53 -14.31 -13.40
N LYS A 127 -9.52 -14.71 -12.60
CA LYS A 127 -10.96 -14.45 -12.80
C LYS A 127 -11.44 -13.27 -11.98
N GLN A 128 -10.77 -13.00 -10.86
CA GLN A 128 -11.05 -11.87 -9.98
C GLN A 128 -9.84 -10.93 -9.94
N ILE A 129 -10.11 -9.64 -9.88
CA ILE A 129 -9.10 -8.60 -9.70
C ILE A 129 -9.54 -7.69 -8.56
N ASN A 130 -8.64 -7.50 -7.60
CA ASN A 130 -8.81 -6.56 -6.49
C ASN A 130 -7.84 -5.40 -6.68
N ASP A 131 -8.36 -4.17 -6.66
CA ASP A 131 -7.57 -2.95 -6.72
C ASP A 131 -7.59 -2.32 -5.31
N ILE A 132 -6.49 -2.51 -4.58
CA ILE A 132 -6.39 -2.33 -3.13
C ILE A 132 -5.59 -1.06 -2.81
N PRO A 133 -6.22 -0.01 -2.26
CA PRO A 133 -5.51 1.16 -1.77
C PRO A 133 -4.72 0.81 -0.49
N VAL A 134 -3.43 1.14 -0.48
CA VAL A 134 -2.54 0.95 0.68
C VAL A 134 -1.86 2.28 1.03
N LEU A 135 -2.10 2.77 2.23
CA LEU A 135 -1.45 3.95 2.79
C LEU A 135 -0.36 3.52 3.78
N PHE A 136 0.92 3.73 3.41
CA PHE A 136 2.01 3.74 4.38
C PHE A 136 1.99 5.10 5.08
N TYR A 137 1.58 5.12 6.34
CA TYR A 137 1.57 6.33 7.15
C TYR A 137 2.55 6.14 8.28
N ILE A 138 3.75 6.72 8.15
CA ILE A 138 4.92 6.44 9.00
C ILE A 138 5.34 7.70 9.75
N SER A 139 5.80 7.57 11.00
CA SER A 139 6.25 8.68 11.83
C SER A 139 7.65 8.44 12.38
N SER A 140 8.53 9.44 12.22
CA SER A 140 9.88 9.43 12.83
C SER A 140 9.86 9.92 14.30
N LYS A 141 8.73 10.43 14.81
CA LYS A 141 8.61 11.00 16.15
C LYS A 141 7.86 10.11 17.13
N ASP A 142 7.25 9.04 16.64
CA ASP A 142 6.56 8.06 17.46
C ASP A 142 7.37 6.77 17.54
N PRO A 143 7.22 6.00 18.64
CA PRO A 143 7.84 4.69 18.78
C PRO A 143 7.55 3.75 17.60
N GLU A 144 8.44 2.78 17.42
CA GLU A 144 8.29 1.72 16.41
C GLU A 144 7.05 0.84 16.64
N ASP A 145 6.65 0.62 17.90
CA ASP A 145 5.49 -0.17 18.27
C ASP A 145 4.19 0.64 18.34
N PHE A 146 4.23 1.93 17.96
CA PHE A 146 3.05 2.79 17.99
C PHE A 146 2.00 2.34 16.98
N ASP A 147 0.81 2.00 17.48
CA ASP A 147 -0.36 1.61 16.71
C ASP A 147 -1.27 2.81 16.45
N PHE A 148 -1.12 3.40 15.27
CA PHE A 148 -1.99 4.49 14.84
C PHE A 148 -3.37 3.97 14.43
N THR A 149 -3.48 2.73 13.95
CA THR A 149 -4.76 2.17 13.50
C THR A 149 -5.83 2.09 14.60
N ILE A 150 -5.45 1.94 15.86
CA ILE A 150 -6.38 2.05 17.00
C ILE A 150 -7.05 3.43 17.05
N LYS A 151 -6.36 4.52 16.66
CA LYS A 151 -6.91 5.88 16.62
C LYS A 151 -7.93 6.09 15.50
N LEU A 152 -8.03 5.14 14.57
CA LEU A 152 -8.97 5.19 13.46
C LEU A 152 -10.28 4.46 13.76
N GLN A 153 -10.31 3.55 14.74
CA GLN A 153 -11.46 2.67 15.02
C GLN A 153 -12.76 3.42 15.34
N THR A 154 -12.66 4.60 15.96
CA THR A 154 -13.83 5.42 16.29
C THR A 154 -14.29 6.32 15.14
N SER A 155 -13.53 6.37 14.04
CA SER A 155 -13.78 7.27 12.94
C SER A 155 -14.64 6.61 11.85
N ARG A 156 -15.75 7.24 11.50
CA ARG A 156 -16.69 6.74 10.47
C ARG A 156 -16.34 7.16 9.05
N PHE A 157 -15.16 7.76 8.82
CA PHE A 157 -14.76 8.29 7.51
C PHE A 157 -14.69 7.22 6.40
N MET A 158 -14.55 5.94 6.76
CA MET A 158 -14.56 4.85 5.78
C MET A 158 -15.92 4.69 5.10
N ASN A 159 -17.02 5.08 5.76
CA ASN A 159 -18.37 5.03 5.18
C ASN A 159 -18.57 6.03 4.03
N ASP A 160 -17.65 6.99 3.87
CA ASP A 160 -17.72 8.01 2.81
C ASP A 160 -17.23 7.46 1.45
N TYR A 161 -16.64 6.25 1.42
CA TYR A 161 -16.03 5.66 0.24
C TYR A 161 -16.66 4.31 -0.12
N ASP A 162 -16.95 4.13 -1.41
CA ASP A 162 -17.37 2.84 -1.97
C ASP A 162 -16.14 2.02 -2.36
N ILE A 163 -15.47 1.46 -1.35
CA ILE A 163 -14.30 0.59 -1.50
C ILE A 163 -14.48 -0.67 -0.67
N LYS A 164 -14.07 -1.81 -1.23
CA LYS A 164 -14.16 -3.11 -0.55
C LYS A 164 -13.17 -3.23 0.60
N GLU A 165 -11.98 -2.69 0.41
CA GLU A 165 -10.86 -2.79 1.34
C GLU A 165 -9.91 -1.61 1.18
N LEU A 166 -9.21 -1.27 2.26
CA LEU A 166 -8.15 -0.27 2.32
C LEU A 166 -7.24 -0.60 3.49
N TYR A 167 -5.94 -0.48 3.28
CA TYR A 167 -4.97 -0.78 4.32
C TYR A 167 -4.18 0.45 4.76
N VAL A 168 -3.99 0.56 6.07
CA VAL A 168 -3.13 1.57 6.68
C VAL A 168 -1.98 0.86 7.38
N VAL A 169 -0.79 1.03 6.83
CA VAL A 169 0.47 0.48 7.35
C VAL A 169 1.15 1.56 8.19
N ASP A 170 1.14 1.37 9.50
CA ASP A 170 1.75 2.27 10.50
C ASP A 170 3.09 1.71 11.00
N ASN A 171 3.74 2.45 11.91
CA ASN A 171 5.03 2.07 12.51
C ASN A 171 4.99 0.63 13.02
N ARG A 172 3.96 0.29 13.83
CA ARG A 172 3.85 -1.05 14.43
C ARG A 172 3.90 -2.17 13.39
N LYS A 173 3.19 -2.04 12.27
CA LYS A 173 3.15 -3.08 11.21
C LYS A 173 4.48 -3.18 10.47
N VAL A 174 5.06 -2.04 10.10
CA VAL A 174 6.37 -2.00 9.42
C VAL A 174 7.46 -2.60 10.32
N SER A 175 7.57 -2.11 11.55
CA SER A 175 8.59 -2.53 12.50
C SER A 175 8.41 -3.99 12.90
N PHE A 176 7.19 -4.47 13.12
CA PHE A 176 6.96 -5.88 13.45
C PHE A 176 7.55 -6.81 12.37
N ILE A 177 7.20 -6.58 11.10
CA ILE A 177 7.67 -7.41 9.99
C ILE A 177 9.19 -7.31 9.86
N LEU A 178 9.75 -6.09 9.85
CA LEU A 178 11.19 -5.90 9.72
C LEU A 178 11.98 -6.53 10.88
N ASN A 179 11.47 -6.42 12.11
CA ASN A 179 12.14 -6.97 13.29
C ASN A 179 12.11 -8.51 13.28
N VAL A 180 11.00 -9.13 12.87
CA VAL A 180 10.91 -10.60 12.71
C VAL A 180 11.91 -11.07 11.65
N LEU A 181 11.94 -10.44 10.48
CA LEU A 181 12.84 -10.83 9.41
C LEU A 181 14.31 -10.63 9.80
N THR A 182 14.63 -9.51 10.44
CA THR A 182 15.99 -9.23 10.94
C THR A 182 16.40 -10.25 12.01
N TYR A 183 15.49 -10.64 12.90
CA TYR A 183 15.73 -11.69 13.89
C TYR A 183 16.06 -13.02 13.22
N ILE A 184 15.25 -13.44 12.24
CA ILE A 184 15.47 -14.69 11.49
C ILE A 184 16.83 -14.66 10.79
N GLU A 185 17.12 -13.61 10.04
CA GLU A 185 18.37 -13.46 9.28
C GLU A 185 19.62 -13.41 10.16
N SER A 186 19.52 -12.84 11.38
CA SER A 186 20.65 -12.71 12.31
C SER A 186 20.91 -13.96 13.14
N HIS A 187 19.89 -14.73 13.49
CA HIS A 187 20.01 -15.89 14.38
C HIS A 187 20.02 -17.23 13.63
N TYR A 188 19.54 -17.24 12.38
CA TYR A 188 19.42 -18.43 11.55
C TYR A 188 20.00 -18.17 10.15
N SER A 189 21.20 -17.56 10.08
CA SER A 189 21.85 -17.18 8.81
C SER A 189 22.07 -18.35 7.86
N ASP A 190 22.23 -19.55 8.39
CA ASP A 190 22.50 -20.77 7.62
C ASP A 190 21.22 -21.49 7.20
N TRP A 191 20.05 -20.95 7.55
CA TRP A 191 18.75 -21.56 7.30
C TRP A 191 18.05 -20.88 6.14
N GLU A 192 17.50 -21.68 5.23
CA GLU A 192 16.53 -21.17 4.28
C GLU A 192 15.15 -21.05 4.92
N TRP A 193 14.64 -19.83 5.02
CA TRP A 193 13.29 -19.56 5.52
C TRP A 193 12.34 -19.15 4.39
N TYR A 194 11.04 -19.39 4.57
CA TYR A 194 10.00 -19.11 3.59
C TYR A 194 8.76 -18.54 4.30
N PHE A 195 8.01 -17.67 3.63
CA PHE A 195 6.68 -17.30 4.08
C PHE A 195 5.72 -18.47 3.87
N TYR A 196 4.96 -18.81 4.91
CA TYR A 196 3.93 -19.82 4.83
C TYR A 196 2.59 -19.21 4.41
N HIS A 197 1.99 -19.76 3.35
CA HIS A 197 0.68 -19.40 2.82
C HIS A 197 -0.31 -20.52 3.13
N PRO A 198 -1.26 -20.31 4.06
CA PRO A 198 -2.15 -21.38 4.50
C PRO A 198 -3.14 -21.77 3.41
N LEU A 199 -3.46 -23.07 3.34
CA LEU A 199 -4.62 -23.53 2.59
C LEU A 199 -5.89 -23.28 3.40
N THR A 200 -6.88 -22.69 2.76
CA THR A 200 -8.21 -22.35 3.26
C THR A 200 -9.25 -22.84 2.26
N GLY A 201 -10.53 -22.77 2.61
CA GLY A 201 -11.61 -23.11 1.67
C GLY A 201 -11.59 -22.27 0.38
N MET A 202 -10.95 -21.10 0.39
CA MET A 202 -10.88 -20.17 -0.74
C MET A 202 -9.76 -20.49 -1.74
N ASN A 203 -8.81 -21.36 -1.37
CA ASN A 203 -7.64 -21.66 -2.20
C ASN A 203 -7.30 -23.17 -2.32
N ILE A 204 -7.97 -24.04 -1.55
CA ILE A 204 -7.61 -25.46 -1.43
C ILE A 204 -7.66 -26.23 -2.77
N ALA A 205 -8.46 -25.76 -3.73
CA ALA A 205 -8.59 -26.38 -5.05
C ALA A 205 -7.52 -25.91 -6.06
N ASP A 206 -6.75 -24.88 -5.74
CA ASP A 206 -5.76 -24.30 -6.64
C ASP A 206 -4.36 -24.85 -6.38
N SER A 207 -3.99 -25.84 -7.19
CA SER A 207 -2.67 -26.50 -7.15
C SER A 207 -1.51 -25.60 -7.59
N THR A 208 -1.77 -24.38 -8.09
CA THR A 208 -0.73 -23.44 -8.49
C THR A 208 -0.24 -22.55 -7.34
N ILE A 209 -0.93 -22.58 -6.20
CA ILE A 209 -0.55 -21.80 -5.02
C ILE A 209 0.57 -22.52 -4.25
N MET A 210 1.74 -21.88 -4.24
CA MET A 210 2.86 -22.30 -3.41
C MET A 210 2.59 -21.97 -1.94
N GLN A 211 2.56 -22.99 -1.09
CA GLN A 211 2.43 -22.82 0.37
C GLN A 211 3.67 -22.22 1.03
N HIS A 212 4.83 -22.36 0.40
CA HIS A 212 6.10 -21.80 0.88
C HIS A 212 6.69 -20.95 -0.24
N ASP A 213 6.87 -19.66 0.01
CA ASP A 213 7.36 -18.70 -0.98
C ASP A 213 8.35 -17.74 -0.32
N LYS A 214 9.40 -17.32 -1.04
CA LYS A 214 10.30 -16.25 -0.58
C LYS A 214 9.62 -14.88 -0.61
N LYS A 215 8.45 -14.79 -1.26
CA LYS A 215 7.62 -13.59 -1.30
C LYS A 215 6.48 -13.69 -0.30
N CYS A 216 6.37 -12.68 0.56
CA CYS A 216 5.16 -12.48 1.33
C CYS A 216 4.03 -12.12 0.36
N LYS A 217 2.83 -12.64 0.56
CA LYS A 217 1.64 -12.26 -0.21
C LYS A 217 0.68 -11.72 0.82
N LEU A 218 0.75 -10.41 1.03
CA LEU A 218 0.10 -9.75 2.15
C LEU A 218 -1.40 -9.64 1.91
N SER A 219 -2.18 -9.94 2.94
CA SER A 219 -3.46 -9.32 3.24
C SER A 219 -3.26 -8.66 4.60
N PHE A 220 -3.42 -7.34 4.69
CA PHE A 220 -3.24 -6.65 5.98
C PHE A 220 -4.51 -6.74 6.84
#